data_AF-A0A9E0I0X0-F1
#
_entry.id   AF-A0A9E0I0X0-F1
#
_cell.length_a   1.000
_cell.length_b   1.000
_cell.length_c   1.000
_cell.angle_alpha   90.00
_cell.angle_beta   90.00
_cell.angle_gamma   90.00
#
_symmetry.space_group_name_H-M   'P 1'
#
loop_
_entity.id
_entity.type
_entity.pdbx_description
1 polymer ?
#
loop_
_entity_poly.entity_id
_entity_poly.type
_entity_poly.pdbx_seq_one_letter_code
_entity_poly.pdbx_strand_id
1 'polypeptide(L)'
;MMENFTDRQLVLLYTGLKVPVAVADLLATPERNLAEDEIYALQTMISEMNAEKALVALACCAQILAGHNDLDAAARTPLRFQSDCILNDYAGHVLAQEKEIEGQVVYMQEDFEALSEIFGLSADVARSELVGLATLCDVLADMSASYAEALEPDLAEFYLHLCLDENPQAKQPAAHLGNVIPFPSSRLAH
;
A
#
# COMPACT_ATOMS: atom_id res chain seq x y z
N MET A 1 16.50 7.90 17.22
CA MET A 1 15.72 9.11 16.92
C MET A 1 15.21 8.92 15.52
N MET A 2 13.90 8.74 15.32
CA MET A 2 13.30 8.87 13.98
C MET A 2 13.56 10.33 13.55
N GLU A 3 14.21 10.53 12.40
CA GLU A 3 14.22 11.85 11.78
C GLU A 3 12.81 12.11 11.31
N ASN A 4 12.14 13.11 11.90
CA ASN A 4 10.81 13.50 11.47
C ASN A 4 10.87 13.96 10.01
N PHE A 5 9.91 13.50 9.23
CA PHE A 5 9.65 13.99 7.88
C PHE A 5 9.61 15.52 7.84
N THR A 6 10.35 16.12 6.90
CA THR A 6 10.52 17.58 6.79
C THR A 6 9.70 18.19 5.66
N ASP A 7 9.29 19.46 5.80
CA ASP A 7 8.61 20.21 4.74
C ASP A 7 9.39 20.21 3.41
N ARG A 8 10.72 20.19 3.49
CA ARG A 8 11.58 20.10 2.30
C ARG A 8 11.41 18.76 1.58
N GLN A 9 11.31 17.66 2.31
CA GLN A 9 11.07 16.33 1.74
C GLN A 9 9.67 16.27 1.12
N LEU A 10 8.67 16.87 1.77
CA LEU A 10 7.31 16.98 1.21
C LEU A 10 7.29 17.68 -0.15
N VAL A 11 7.97 18.83 -0.28
CA VAL A 11 8.06 19.55 -1.55
C VAL A 11 8.76 18.71 -2.64
N LEU A 12 9.82 18.00 -2.28
CA LEU A 12 10.53 17.12 -3.22
C LEU A 12 9.66 15.96 -3.68
N LEU A 13 8.86 15.36 -2.78
CA LEU A 13 7.92 14.31 -3.14
C LEU A 13 6.79 14.81 -4.03
N TYR A 14 6.18 15.97 -3.71
CA TYR A 14 5.09 16.53 -4.50
C TYR A 14 5.53 16.77 -5.95
N THR A 15 6.70 17.38 -6.11
CA THR A 15 7.25 17.69 -7.44
C THR A 15 7.79 16.45 -8.17
N GLY A 16 8.35 15.49 -7.44
CA GLY A 16 8.95 14.28 -8.02
C GLY A 16 7.94 13.24 -8.46
N LEU A 17 6.84 13.06 -7.72
CA LEU A 17 5.84 12.01 -7.98
C LEU A 17 4.73 12.45 -8.93
N LYS A 18 4.53 13.77 -9.11
CA LYS A 18 3.51 14.40 -9.99
C LYS A 18 2.05 14.14 -9.64
N VAL A 19 1.70 12.95 -9.14
CA VAL A 19 0.34 12.60 -8.69
C VAL A 19 -0.18 13.59 -7.63
N PRO A 20 0.59 13.98 -6.58
CA PRO A 20 0.09 14.94 -5.61
C PRO A 20 -0.24 16.31 -6.23
N VAL A 21 0.52 16.73 -7.24
CA VAL A 21 0.25 17.98 -7.98
C VAL A 21 -1.04 17.85 -8.79
N ALA A 22 -1.23 16.74 -9.51
CA ALA A 22 -2.46 16.49 -10.26
C ALA A 22 -3.69 16.47 -9.34
N VAL A 23 -3.59 15.83 -8.17
CA VAL A 23 -4.66 15.82 -7.16
C VAL A 23 -4.95 17.23 -6.64
N ALA A 24 -3.92 18.03 -6.34
CA ALA A 24 -4.11 19.42 -5.92
C ALA A 24 -4.80 20.27 -7.01
N ASP A 25 -4.44 20.07 -8.28
CA ASP A 25 -5.05 20.77 -9.41
C ASP A 25 -6.53 20.39 -9.60
N LEU A 26 -6.85 19.09 -9.48
CA LEU A 26 -8.24 18.60 -9.56
C LEU A 26 -9.10 19.09 -8.38
N LEU A 27 -8.50 19.26 -7.21
CA LEU A 27 -9.13 19.82 -6.02
C LEU A 27 -9.36 21.33 -6.07
N ALA A 28 -8.78 22.04 -7.03
CA ALA A 28 -9.00 23.49 -7.15
C ALA A 28 -10.47 23.84 -7.47
N THR A 29 -11.25 22.89 -7.99
CA THR A 29 -12.70 23.02 -8.23
C THR A 29 -13.45 21.79 -7.68
N PRO A 30 -13.58 21.66 -6.35
CA PRO A 30 -14.02 20.41 -5.70
C PRO A 30 -15.51 20.09 -5.93
N GLU A 31 -16.32 21.06 -6.33
CA GLU A 31 -17.75 20.88 -6.64
C GLU A 31 -17.99 20.45 -8.09
N ARG A 32 -16.97 20.54 -8.95
CA ARG A 32 -17.08 20.15 -10.36
C ARG A 32 -16.96 18.64 -10.49
N ASN A 33 -17.88 18.02 -11.23
CA ASN A 33 -17.67 16.64 -11.69
C ASN A 33 -16.36 16.54 -12.48
N LEU A 34 -15.48 15.65 -12.04
CA LEU A 34 -14.27 15.33 -12.79
C LEU A 34 -14.65 14.69 -14.12
N ALA A 35 -13.99 15.09 -15.19
CA ALA A 35 -14.19 14.48 -16.50
C ALA A 35 -13.52 13.10 -16.55
N GLU A 36 -14.06 12.20 -17.37
CA GLU A 36 -13.56 10.82 -17.46
C GLU A 36 -12.09 10.75 -17.89
N ASP A 37 -11.63 11.68 -18.73
CA ASP A 37 -10.23 11.78 -19.15
C ASP A 37 -9.30 12.23 -18.02
N GLU A 38 -9.77 13.11 -17.14
CA GLU A 38 -9.04 13.54 -15.93
C GLU A 38 -8.88 12.37 -14.94
N ILE A 39 -9.95 11.61 -14.73
CA ILE A 39 -9.95 10.41 -13.89
C ILE A 39 -8.99 9.35 -14.47
N TYR A 40 -9.12 9.07 -15.76
CA TYR A 40 -8.29 8.09 -16.44
C TYR A 40 -6.80 8.47 -16.42
N ALA A 41 -6.49 9.76 -16.63
CA ALA A 41 -5.12 10.26 -16.55
C ALA A 41 -4.53 10.05 -15.16
N LEU A 42 -5.29 10.36 -14.10
CA LEU A 42 -4.85 10.15 -12.72
C LEU A 42 -4.61 8.67 -12.41
N GLN A 43 -5.56 7.80 -12.76
CA GLN A 43 -5.42 6.35 -12.57
C GLN A 43 -4.19 5.81 -13.30
N THR A 44 -3.96 6.25 -14.54
CA THR A 44 -2.78 5.87 -15.33
C THR A 44 -1.50 6.30 -14.62
N MET A 45 -1.40 7.57 -14.19
CA MET A 45 -0.24 8.08 -13.47
C MET A 45 0.08 7.29 -12.20
N ILE A 46 -0.95 6.88 -11.45
CA ILE A 46 -0.78 6.09 -10.23
C ILE A 46 -0.33 4.67 -10.59
N SER A 47 -1.00 4.01 -11.55
CA SER A 47 -0.72 2.63 -11.95
C SER A 47 0.68 2.38 -12.54
N GLU A 48 1.31 3.42 -13.10
CA GLU A 48 2.68 3.35 -13.63
C GLU A 48 3.76 3.38 -12.54
N MET A 49 3.38 3.59 -11.27
CA MET A 49 4.30 3.59 -10.13
C MET A 49 4.54 2.17 -9.61
N ASN A 50 5.72 1.95 -9.02
CA ASN A 50 5.93 0.81 -8.12
C ASN A 50 5.19 1.05 -6.80
N ALA A 51 5.00 -0.01 -6.02
CA ALA A 51 4.22 0.04 -4.78
C ALA A 51 4.72 1.10 -3.79
N GLU A 52 6.04 1.24 -3.60
CA GLU A 52 6.59 2.22 -2.66
C GLU A 52 6.26 3.67 -3.06
N LYS A 53 6.42 3.99 -4.36
CA LYS A 53 6.10 5.34 -4.86
C LYS A 53 4.61 5.59 -4.86
N ALA A 54 3.81 4.58 -5.20
CA ALA A 54 2.36 4.67 -5.16
C ALA A 54 1.88 4.97 -3.73
N LEU A 55 2.38 4.23 -2.74
CA LEU A 55 2.01 4.42 -1.34
C LEU A 55 2.36 5.85 -0.86
N VAL A 56 3.59 6.30 -1.12
CA VAL A 56 4.01 7.65 -0.74
C VAL A 56 3.25 8.73 -1.52
N ALA A 57 2.93 8.51 -2.79
CA ALA A 57 2.12 9.43 -3.58
C ALA A 57 0.69 9.54 -3.02
N LEU A 58 0.06 8.42 -2.67
CA LEU A 58 -1.28 8.38 -2.08
C LEU A 58 -1.30 9.02 -0.69
N ALA A 59 -0.29 8.78 0.15
CA ALA A 59 -0.15 9.47 1.43
C ALA A 59 0.02 10.99 1.27
N CYS A 60 0.78 11.44 0.26
CA CYS A 60 0.85 12.86 -0.10
C CYS A 60 -0.55 13.41 -0.48
N CYS A 61 -1.34 12.65 -1.24
CA CYS A 61 -2.71 13.02 -1.61
C CYS A 61 -3.62 13.10 -0.38
N ALA A 62 -3.48 12.16 0.56
CA ALA A 62 -4.19 12.21 1.84
C ALA A 62 -3.85 13.46 2.66
N GLN A 63 -2.58 13.90 2.69
CA GLN A 63 -2.21 15.17 3.32
C GLN A 63 -2.89 16.37 2.65
N ILE A 64 -2.95 16.39 1.31
CA ILE A 64 -3.62 17.46 0.55
C ILE A 64 -5.11 17.50 0.90
N LEU A 65 -5.78 16.34 0.87
CA LEU A 65 -7.20 16.20 1.21
C LEU A 65 -7.48 16.59 2.67
N ALA A 66 -6.62 16.19 3.60
CA ALA A 66 -6.73 16.58 5.01
C ALA A 66 -6.56 18.09 5.23
N GLY A 67 -5.87 18.79 4.32
CA GLY A 67 -5.72 20.24 4.30
C GLY A 67 -6.93 20.97 3.70
N HIS A 68 -7.86 20.27 3.04
CA HIS A 68 -9.01 20.88 2.40
C HIS A 68 -10.05 21.31 3.44
N ASN A 69 -10.39 22.60 3.48
CA ASN A 69 -11.23 23.15 4.55
C ASN A 69 -12.69 22.68 4.50
N ASP A 70 -13.18 22.35 3.31
CA ASP A 70 -14.56 21.92 3.10
C ASP A 70 -14.79 20.45 3.45
N LEU A 71 -13.73 19.68 3.72
CA LEU A 71 -13.85 18.30 4.20
C LEU A 71 -14.08 18.28 5.71
N ASP A 72 -15.04 17.47 6.16
CA ASP A 72 -15.39 17.38 7.57
C ASP A 72 -14.19 16.98 8.46
N ALA A 73 -14.17 17.49 9.70
CA ALA A 73 -13.09 17.19 10.65
C ALA A 73 -12.94 15.69 10.96
N ALA A 74 -14.04 14.93 10.92
CA ALA A 74 -14.03 13.49 11.15
C ALA A 74 -13.31 12.72 10.02
N ALA A 75 -13.32 13.23 8.78
CA ALA A 75 -12.58 12.65 7.67
C ALA A 75 -11.12 13.16 7.62
N ARG A 76 -10.88 14.45 7.93
CA ARG A 76 -9.52 15.04 7.90
C ARG A 76 -8.55 14.42 8.91
N THR A 77 -9.04 14.06 10.10
CA THR A 77 -8.20 13.52 11.18
C THR A 77 -7.53 12.19 10.81
N PRO A 78 -8.27 11.15 10.37
CA PRO A 78 -7.67 9.88 9.97
C PRO A 78 -6.79 10.03 8.73
N LEU A 79 -7.18 10.85 7.74
CA LEU A 79 -6.35 11.16 6.57
C LEU A 79 -4.98 11.69 6.99
N ARG A 80 -4.95 12.69 7.89
CA ARG A 80 -3.70 13.27 8.37
C ARG A 80 -2.86 12.23 9.12
N PHE A 81 -3.48 11.54 10.08
CA PHE A 81 -2.76 10.55 10.89
C PHE A 81 -2.10 9.46 10.04
N GLN A 82 -2.87 8.81 9.16
CA GLN A 82 -2.35 7.73 8.33
C GLN A 82 -1.28 8.25 7.35
N SER A 83 -1.50 9.43 6.76
CA SER A 83 -0.51 10.03 5.87
C SER A 83 0.81 10.35 6.59
N ASP A 84 0.76 10.81 7.84
CA ASP A 84 1.95 11.14 8.62
C ASP A 84 2.72 9.86 8.99
N CYS A 85 2.04 8.77 9.34
CA CYS A 85 2.67 7.47 9.57
C CYS A 85 3.44 7.00 8.32
N ILE A 86 2.75 6.92 7.18
CA ILE A 86 3.36 6.46 5.91
C ILE A 86 4.52 7.37 5.49
N LEU A 87 4.36 8.69 5.58
CA LEU A 87 5.44 9.60 5.18
C LEU A 87 6.67 9.49 6.08
N ASN A 88 6.50 9.23 7.37
CA ASN A 88 7.64 9.01 8.26
C ASN A 88 8.35 7.67 7.97
N ASP A 89 7.60 6.64 7.57
CA ASP A 89 8.15 5.30 7.37
C ASP A 89 8.78 5.11 5.99
N TYR A 90 8.21 5.68 4.92
CA TYR A 90 8.61 5.37 3.53
C TYR A 90 9.21 6.54 2.74
N ALA A 91 8.98 7.80 3.13
CA ALA A 91 9.42 8.96 2.32
C ALA A 91 10.94 9.00 2.12
N GLY A 92 11.70 8.69 3.17
CA GLY A 92 13.17 8.68 3.13
C GLY A 92 13.69 7.70 2.08
N HIS A 93 13.15 6.48 2.07
CA HIS A 93 13.52 5.42 1.15
C HIS A 93 13.20 5.79 -0.31
N VAL A 94 12.01 6.35 -0.56
CA VAL A 94 11.61 6.80 -1.90
C VAL A 94 12.51 7.93 -2.41
N LEU A 95 12.84 8.91 -1.56
CA LEU A 95 13.73 10.02 -1.92
C LEU A 95 15.18 9.56 -2.14
N ALA A 96 15.64 8.56 -1.39
CA ALA A 96 16.95 7.95 -1.56
C ALA A 96 17.04 7.02 -2.78
N GLN A 97 15.91 6.70 -3.42
CA GLN A 97 15.81 5.73 -4.52
C GLN A 97 16.37 4.35 -4.13
N GLU A 98 16.10 3.94 -2.89
CA GLU A 98 16.47 2.61 -2.43
C GLU A 98 15.69 1.56 -3.24
N LYS A 99 16.37 0.45 -3.56
CA LYS A 99 15.85 -0.54 -4.50
C LYS A 99 14.72 -1.38 -3.92
N GLU A 100 14.82 -1.72 -2.64
CA GLU A 100 13.87 -2.56 -1.91
C GLU A 100 13.90 -2.15 -0.45
N ILE A 101 12.74 -2.08 0.18
CA ILE A 101 12.61 -1.89 1.63
C ILE A 101 12.36 -3.26 2.24
N GLU A 102 13.45 -4.00 2.49
CA GLU A 102 13.41 -5.39 2.95
C GLU A 102 12.50 -5.56 4.19
N GLY A 103 11.59 -6.53 4.14
CA GLY A 103 10.75 -6.93 5.28
C GLY A 103 9.54 -6.03 5.56
N GLN A 104 9.23 -5.06 4.70
CA GLN A 104 8.09 -4.15 4.89
C GLN A 104 6.85 -4.44 4.04
N VAL A 105 6.86 -5.50 3.21
CA VAL A 105 5.73 -5.83 2.33
C VAL A 105 4.40 -5.99 3.09
N VAL A 106 4.43 -6.61 4.28
CA VAL A 106 3.24 -6.78 5.13
C VAL A 106 2.68 -5.43 5.58
N TYR A 107 3.55 -4.56 6.11
CA TYR A 107 3.16 -3.23 6.58
C TYR A 107 2.67 -2.35 5.44
N MET A 108 3.28 -2.47 4.27
CA MET A 108 2.89 -1.72 3.07
C MET A 108 1.48 -2.11 2.61
N GLN A 109 1.14 -3.40 2.61
CA GLN A 109 -0.21 -3.85 2.31
C GLN A 109 -1.22 -3.29 3.32
N GLU A 110 -0.94 -3.41 4.63
CA GLU A 110 -1.80 -2.86 5.69
C GLU A 110 -2.00 -1.34 5.52
N ASP A 111 -0.96 -0.61 5.12
CA ASP A 111 -1.02 0.83 4.87
C ASP A 111 -1.88 1.17 3.64
N PHE A 112 -1.83 0.37 2.57
CA PHE A 112 -2.71 0.52 1.41
C PHE A 112 -4.17 0.22 1.75
N GLU A 113 -4.45 -0.83 2.52
CA GLU A 113 -5.79 -1.16 2.99
C GLU A 113 -6.36 -0.02 3.86
N ALA A 114 -5.56 0.48 4.81
CA ALA A 114 -5.95 1.61 5.65
C ALA A 114 -6.24 2.87 4.83
N LEU A 115 -5.41 3.20 3.84
CA LEU A 115 -5.67 4.33 2.95
C LEU A 115 -6.95 4.15 2.14
N SER A 116 -7.20 2.95 1.60
CA SER A 116 -8.41 2.63 0.85
C SER A 116 -9.68 2.90 1.68
N GLU A 117 -9.72 2.40 2.91
CA GLU A 117 -10.85 2.61 3.82
C GLU A 117 -11.05 4.10 4.16
N ILE A 118 -9.97 4.81 4.45
CA ILE A 118 -10.02 6.23 4.82
C ILE A 118 -10.48 7.09 3.62
N PHE A 119 -10.01 6.79 2.41
CA PHE A 119 -10.46 7.48 1.20
C PHE A 119 -11.93 7.18 0.90
N GLY A 120 -12.38 5.93 1.01
CA GLY A 120 -13.78 5.57 0.84
C GLY A 120 -14.69 6.31 1.83
N LEU A 121 -14.31 6.36 3.12
CA LEU A 121 -15.03 7.14 4.12
C LEU A 121 -15.08 8.63 3.76
N SER A 122 -13.96 9.18 3.30
CA SER A 122 -13.86 10.59 2.89
C SER A 122 -14.74 10.89 1.67
N ALA A 123 -14.87 9.94 0.74
CA ALA A 123 -15.76 10.06 -0.40
C ALA A 123 -17.23 10.12 0.05
N ASP A 124 -17.63 9.24 0.96
CA ASP A 124 -19.00 9.19 1.47
C ASP A 124 -19.39 10.47 2.23
N VAL A 125 -18.47 11.04 3.00
CA VAL A 125 -18.65 12.33 3.67
C VAL A 125 -18.82 13.47 2.65
N ALA A 126 -18.06 13.45 1.56
CA ALA A 126 -18.07 14.50 0.55
C ALA A 126 -19.22 14.40 -0.46
N ARG A 127 -19.82 13.21 -0.63
CA ARG A 127 -20.70 12.85 -1.76
C ARG A 127 -21.90 13.78 -1.97
N SER A 128 -22.42 14.38 -0.90
CA SER A 128 -23.60 15.26 -0.97
C SER A 128 -23.30 16.70 -1.40
N GLU A 129 -22.08 17.19 -1.14
CA GLU A 129 -21.75 18.62 -1.26
C GLU A 129 -20.60 18.89 -2.24
N LEU A 130 -19.64 17.96 -2.34
CA LEU A 130 -18.39 18.11 -3.08
C LEU A 130 -18.19 16.91 -4.02
N VAL A 131 -19.01 16.83 -5.07
CA VAL A 131 -19.05 15.65 -5.96
C VAL A 131 -17.70 15.34 -6.64
N GLY A 132 -16.93 16.37 -6.98
CA GLY A 132 -15.58 16.21 -7.55
C GLY A 132 -14.61 15.64 -6.53
N LEU A 133 -14.64 16.16 -5.30
CA LEU A 133 -13.85 15.65 -4.19
C LEU A 133 -14.23 14.20 -3.83
N ALA A 134 -15.52 13.88 -3.82
CA ALA A 134 -16.00 12.52 -3.57
C ALA A 134 -15.49 11.55 -4.66
N THR A 135 -15.59 11.94 -5.93
CA THR A 135 -15.10 11.14 -7.05
C THR A 135 -13.58 10.95 -6.97
N LEU A 136 -12.83 11.98 -6.58
CA LEU A 136 -11.40 11.89 -6.39
C LEU A 136 -11.03 10.91 -5.27
N CYS A 137 -11.72 10.99 -4.14
CA CYS A 137 -11.55 10.06 -3.03
C CYS A 137 -11.90 8.62 -3.44
N ASP A 138 -12.99 8.40 -4.19
CA ASP A 138 -13.36 7.08 -4.73
C ASP A 138 -12.21 6.51 -5.60
N VAL A 139 -11.64 7.32 -6.50
CA VAL A 139 -10.50 6.91 -7.35
C VAL A 139 -9.27 6.55 -6.52
N LEU A 140 -8.93 7.37 -5.52
CA LEU A 140 -7.77 7.10 -4.66
C LEU A 140 -7.98 5.85 -3.80
N ALA A 141 -9.21 5.59 -3.36
CA ALA A 141 -9.58 4.37 -2.65
C ALA A 141 -9.39 3.13 -3.54
N ASP A 142 -9.94 3.15 -4.76
CA ASP A 142 -9.81 2.06 -5.73
C ASP A 142 -8.34 1.75 -6.06
N MET A 143 -7.54 2.79 -6.28
CA MET A 143 -6.10 2.60 -6.54
C MET A 143 -5.39 2.01 -5.31
N SER A 144 -5.72 2.46 -4.10
CA SER A 144 -5.11 1.94 -2.88
C SER A 144 -5.45 0.46 -2.68
N ALA A 145 -6.72 0.08 -2.86
CA ALA A 145 -7.17 -1.32 -2.83
C ALA A 145 -6.45 -2.18 -3.88
N SER A 146 -6.32 -1.68 -5.11
CA SER A 146 -5.65 -2.42 -6.18
C SER A 146 -4.17 -2.70 -5.87
N TYR A 147 -3.47 -1.79 -5.18
CA TYR A 147 -2.09 -2.03 -4.75
C TYR A 147 -2.01 -2.99 -3.57
N ALA A 148 -2.93 -2.93 -2.61
CA ALA A 148 -3.01 -3.92 -1.53
C ALA A 148 -3.17 -5.34 -2.08
N GLU A 149 -4.12 -5.53 -3.01
CA GLU A 149 -4.35 -6.83 -3.68
C GLU A 149 -3.13 -7.31 -4.47
N ALA A 150 -2.42 -6.39 -5.13
CA ALA A 150 -1.23 -6.73 -5.91
C ALA A 150 -0.06 -7.25 -5.06
N LEU A 151 -0.03 -6.93 -3.75
CA LEU A 151 1.00 -7.37 -2.81
C LEU A 151 0.69 -8.73 -2.16
N GLU A 152 -0.54 -9.26 -2.27
CA GLU A 152 -0.92 -10.55 -1.68
C GLU A 152 0.01 -11.73 -2.07
N PRO A 153 0.45 -11.88 -3.34
CA PRO A 153 1.35 -12.97 -3.72
C PRO A 153 2.70 -12.89 -3.01
N ASP A 154 3.26 -11.69 -2.90
CA ASP A 154 4.55 -11.44 -2.27
C ASP A 154 4.45 -11.69 -0.75
N LEU A 155 3.31 -11.33 -0.15
CA LEU A 155 3.01 -11.62 1.25
C LEU A 155 2.90 -13.13 1.52
N ALA A 156 2.24 -13.87 0.62
CA ALA A 156 2.13 -15.32 0.73
C ALA A 156 3.50 -16.01 0.65
N GLU A 157 4.39 -15.54 -0.24
CA GLU A 157 5.77 -16.03 -0.33
C GLU A 157 6.58 -15.70 0.93
N PHE A 158 6.43 -14.48 1.47
CA PHE A 158 7.07 -14.07 2.71
C PHE A 158 6.66 -14.96 3.90
N TYR A 159 5.37 -15.23 4.08
CA TYR A 159 4.89 -16.13 5.13
C TYR A 159 5.37 -17.57 4.95
N LEU A 160 5.43 -18.06 3.69
CA LEU A 160 5.97 -19.37 3.40
C LEU A 160 7.45 -19.47 3.81
N HIS A 161 8.25 -18.44 3.52
CA HIS A 161 9.65 -18.39 3.93
C HIS A 161 9.81 -18.38 5.46
N LEU A 162 9.02 -17.57 6.18
CA LEU A 162 9.00 -17.58 7.65
C LEU A 162 8.69 -18.98 8.20
N CYS A 163 7.66 -19.65 7.67
CA CYS A 163 7.27 -21.00 8.09
C CYS A 163 8.38 -22.05 7.85
N LEU A 164 9.15 -21.89 6.78
CA LEU A 164 10.25 -22.80 6.42
C LEU A 164 11.52 -22.55 7.23
N ASP A 165 11.78 -21.32 7.64
CA ASP A 165 12.95 -20.98 8.47
C ASP A 165 12.74 -21.28 9.96
N GLU A 166 11.50 -21.20 10.45
CA GLU A 166 11.14 -21.64 11.81
C GLU A 166 11.14 -23.17 11.98
N ASN A 167 11.24 -23.94 10.89
CA ASN A 167 11.21 -25.40 10.93
C ASN A 167 12.38 -26.04 10.12
N PRO A 168 13.58 -26.18 10.71
CA PRO A 168 14.76 -26.71 10.00
C PRO A 168 14.62 -28.17 9.53
N GLN A 169 13.56 -28.90 9.95
CA GLN A 169 13.24 -30.23 9.42
C GLN A 169 12.47 -30.22 8.09
N ALA A 170 11.90 -29.08 7.66
CA ALA A 170 11.19 -28.96 6.38
C ALA A 170 12.13 -28.80 5.17
N LYS A 171 13.44 -28.59 5.40
CA LYS A 171 14.46 -28.46 4.34
C LYS A 171 15.00 -29.80 3.80
N GLN A 172 14.46 -30.96 4.21
CA GLN A 172 14.85 -32.23 3.59
C GLN A 172 14.00 -32.47 2.32
N PRO A 173 14.61 -32.54 1.11
CA PRO A 173 13.89 -33.08 -0.03
C PRO A 173 13.49 -34.51 0.32
N ALA A 174 12.25 -34.88 0.02
CA ALA A 174 11.68 -36.20 0.29
C ALA A 174 12.56 -37.31 -0.34
N ALA A 175 13.57 -37.76 0.40
CA ALA A 175 14.44 -38.84 0.02
C ALA A 175 13.70 -40.15 0.31
N HIS A 176 13.12 -40.71 -0.74
CA HIS A 176 12.84 -42.13 -0.94
C HIS A 176 12.51 -42.97 0.32
N LEU A 177 11.25 -42.95 0.75
CA LEU A 177 10.69 -44.07 1.50
C LEU A 177 10.05 -45.06 0.52
N GLY A 178 10.92 -45.86 -0.11
CA GLY A 178 10.54 -47.19 -0.54
C GLY A 178 10.21 -48.00 0.71
N ASN A 179 8.92 -48.11 1.02
CA ASN A 179 8.40 -48.97 2.08
C ASN A 179 8.75 -50.43 1.78
N VAL A 180 9.90 -50.90 2.29
CA VAL A 180 10.21 -52.32 2.41
C VAL A 180 10.44 -52.60 3.89
N ILE A 181 9.43 -53.18 4.52
CA ILE A 181 9.53 -53.74 5.87
C ILE A 181 10.29 -55.07 5.74
N PRO A 182 11.46 -55.28 6.40
CA PRO A 182 12.09 -56.58 6.43
C PRO A 182 11.35 -57.47 7.44
N PHE A 183 10.74 -58.55 6.96
CA PHE A 183 10.21 -59.62 7.81
C PHE A 183 11.37 -60.42 8.45
N PRO A 184 11.32 -60.72 9.76
CA PRO A 184 12.29 -61.61 10.39
C PRO A 184 11.97 -63.06 10.00
N SER A 185 12.80 -63.64 9.12
CA SER A 185 12.79 -65.08 8.84
C SER A 185 13.40 -65.84 10.03
N SER A 186 12.55 -66.37 10.91
CA SER A 186 12.93 -67.36 11.92
C SER A 186 13.35 -68.66 11.24
N ARG A 187 14.66 -68.92 11.24
CA ARG A 187 15.21 -70.28 11.05
C ARG A 187 14.92 -71.08 12.31
N LEU A 188 13.99 -72.04 12.23
CA LEU A 188 14.05 -73.24 13.06
C LEU A 188 14.63 -74.35 12.18
N ALA A 189 15.89 -74.69 12.45
CA ALA A 189 16.53 -75.91 11.99
C ALA A 189 16.94 -76.70 13.24
N HIS A 190 16.22 -77.78 13.51
CA HIS A 190 16.68 -79.12 13.93
C HIS A 190 15.53 -79.92 14.54
#